data_AF-A0A842I1N6-F1
#
_entry.id   AF-A0A842I1N6-F1
#
_cell.length_a   1.000
_cell.length_b   1.000
_cell.length_c   1.000
_cell.angle_alpha   90.00
_cell.angle_beta   90.00
_cell.angle_gamma   90.00
#
_symmetry.space_group_name_H-M   'P 1'
#
loop_
_entity.id
_entity.type
_entity.pdbx_description
1 polymer ?
#
loop_
_entity_poly.entity_id
_entity_poly.type
_entity_poly.pdbx_seq_one_letter_code
_entity_poly.pdbx_strand_id
1 'polypeptide(L)'
;MKKFFAIGAASAALAMSSSASTQVATDEASDVECLAATLIISQNAEQPVADQAMSAVMYFIGKIQARGLDYTLALETALREMTNIGLDRATARCEAELQFVATDMQRRGDEIEAREQLELREGMPAE
;
A
#
# COMPACT_ATOMS: atom_id res chain seq x y z
N MET A 1 1.38 15.97 59.46
CA MET A 1 0.95 17.21 58.76
C MET A 1 1.58 17.25 57.39
N LYS A 2 0.80 17.67 56.38
CA LYS A 2 1.16 17.88 54.97
C LYS A 2 2.45 18.68 54.78
N LYS A 3 3.20 18.41 53.69
CA LYS A 3 3.40 19.36 52.57
C LYS A 3 4.16 18.71 51.42
N PHE A 4 3.46 18.60 50.29
CA PHE A 4 4.00 18.42 48.95
C PHE A 4 4.72 19.70 48.52
N PHE A 5 5.84 19.57 47.81
CA PHE A 5 6.26 20.54 46.79
C PHE A 5 6.80 19.77 45.59
N ALA A 6 6.17 20.02 44.46
CA ALA A 6 6.54 19.54 43.14
C ALA A 6 7.59 20.46 42.50
N ILE A 7 8.07 20.00 41.34
CA ILE A 7 8.54 20.75 40.16
C ILE A 7 10.03 20.59 39.88
N GLY A 8 10.29 19.94 38.74
CA GLY A 8 11.58 19.86 38.07
C GLY A 8 11.35 19.31 36.66
N ALA A 9 10.68 20.10 35.82
CA ALA A 9 10.38 19.81 34.43
C ALA A 9 11.66 19.63 33.59
N ALA A 10 11.76 18.52 32.86
CA ALA A 10 12.46 18.41 31.57
C ALA A 10 12.39 16.96 31.11
N SER A 11 11.42 16.63 30.24
CA SER A 11 11.52 15.55 29.22
C SER A 11 10.18 15.43 28.48
N ALA A 12 9.73 16.51 27.86
CA ALA A 12 8.59 16.50 26.94
C ALA A 12 9.00 17.18 25.64
N ALA A 13 9.94 16.57 24.92
CA ALA A 13 10.39 17.10 23.62
C ALA A 13 10.88 16.01 22.64
N LEU A 14 10.38 14.76 22.76
CA LEU A 14 10.74 13.68 21.81
C LEU A 14 9.52 12.98 21.17
N ALA A 15 8.29 13.39 21.49
CA ALA A 15 7.10 12.61 21.10
C ALA A 15 6.48 12.97 19.73
N MET A 16 6.98 13.98 19.00
CA MET A 16 6.27 14.50 17.82
C MET A 16 6.93 14.19 16.46
N SER A 17 8.06 13.48 16.44
CA SER A 17 8.75 13.14 15.18
C SER A 17 8.58 11.66 14.76
N SER A 18 8.09 10.79 15.65
CA SER A 18 8.04 9.33 15.41
C SER A 18 6.82 8.85 14.62
N SER A 19 5.75 9.63 14.52
CA SER A 19 4.51 9.15 13.86
C SER A 19 4.69 8.95 12.36
N ALA A 20 5.36 9.87 11.66
CA ALA A 20 5.58 9.76 10.22
C ALA A 20 6.56 8.63 9.85
N SER A 21 7.68 8.50 10.59
CA SER A 21 8.67 7.45 10.33
C SER A 21 8.14 6.05 10.65
N THR A 22 7.27 5.93 11.67
CA THR A 22 6.64 4.64 12.01
C THR A 22 5.61 4.24 10.98
N GLN A 23 4.81 5.19 10.47
CA GLN A 23 3.83 4.93 9.41
C GLN A 23 4.49 4.46 8.11
N VAL A 24 5.59 5.10 7.71
CA VAL A 24 6.36 4.68 6.52
C VAL A 24 6.91 3.26 6.70
N ALA A 25 7.54 2.96 7.84
CA ALA A 25 8.07 1.62 8.10
C ALA A 25 6.98 0.53 8.12
N THR A 26 5.77 0.85 8.63
CA THR A 26 4.64 -0.08 8.58
C THR A 26 4.09 -0.30 7.17
N ASP A 27 4.11 0.74 6.31
CA ASP A 27 3.67 0.67 4.92
C ASP A 27 4.67 -0.07 4.03
N GLU A 28 5.96 -0.06 4.37
CA GLU A 28 6.99 -0.80 3.66
C GLU A 28 6.92 -2.31 3.99
N ALA A 29 6.84 -2.67 5.28
CA ALA A 29 6.70 -4.06 5.70
C ALA A 29 5.42 -4.70 5.12
N SER A 30 4.34 -3.94 5.18
CA SER A 30 3.06 -4.17 4.52
C SER A 30 3.15 -4.59 3.04
N ASP A 31 3.88 -3.81 2.25
CA ASP A 31 3.93 -4.03 0.80
C ASP A 31 4.75 -5.28 0.47
N VAL A 32 5.77 -5.58 1.28
CA VAL A 32 6.55 -6.81 1.17
C VAL A 32 5.72 -8.03 1.57
N GLU A 33 4.90 -7.94 2.63
CA GLU A 33 3.96 -9.00 2.99
C GLU A 33 2.94 -9.24 1.87
N CYS A 34 2.44 -8.18 1.23
CA CYS A 34 1.56 -8.29 0.08
C CYS A 34 2.23 -8.93 -1.13
N LEU A 35 3.48 -8.57 -1.40
CA LEU A 35 4.28 -9.21 -2.43
C LEU A 35 4.49 -10.70 -2.15
N ALA A 36 4.81 -11.06 -0.91
CA ALA A 36 4.98 -12.46 -0.50
C ALA A 36 3.69 -13.27 -0.66
N ALA A 37 2.56 -12.73 -0.18
CA ALA A 37 1.26 -13.39 -0.28
C ALA A 37 0.83 -13.62 -1.75
N THR A 38 0.96 -12.59 -2.59
CA THR A 38 0.59 -12.67 -4.01
C THR A 38 1.52 -13.60 -4.79
N LEU A 39 2.81 -13.67 -4.45
CA LEU A 39 3.73 -14.67 -5.00
C LEU A 39 3.31 -16.09 -4.63
N ILE A 40 3.01 -16.36 -3.35
CA ILE A 40 2.54 -17.67 -2.89
C ILE A 40 1.27 -18.08 -3.64
N ILE A 41 0.28 -17.18 -3.76
CA ILE A 41 -0.95 -17.46 -4.50
C ILE A 41 -0.65 -17.75 -5.97
N SER A 42 0.18 -16.93 -6.63
CA SER A 42 0.49 -17.10 -8.06
C SER A 42 1.13 -18.44 -8.40
N GLN A 43 1.86 -19.05 -7.45
CA GLN A 43 2.54 -20.33 -7.64
C GLN A 43 1.65 -21.53 -7.31
N ASN A 44 0.58 -21.34 -6.54
CA ASN A 44 -0.23 -22.44 -5.98
C ASN A 44 -1.69 -22.43 -6.43
N ALA A 45 -2.18 -21.33 -6.99
CA ALA A 45 -3.55 -21.20 -7.47
C ALA A 45 -3.70 -21.71 -8.91
N GLU A 46 -4.93 -22.13 -9.26
CA GLU A 46 -5.29 -22.45 -10.63
C GLU A 46 -5.55 -21.16 -11.44
N GLN A 47 -5.51 -21.29 -12.76
CA GLN A 47 -5.96 -20.21 -13.64
C GLN A 47 -7.48 -20.03 -13.54
N PRO A 48 -8.01 -18.78 -13.50
CA PRO A 48 -7.36 -17.50 -13.77
C PRO A 48 -6.82 -16.75 -12.53
N VAL A 49 -6.91 -17.35 -11.35
CA VAL A 49 -6.51 -16.70 -10.08
C VAL A 49 -5.00 -16.46 -10.07
N ALA A 50 -4.21 -17.38 -10.64
CA ALA A 50 -2.77 -17.22 -10.78
C ALA A 50 -2.38 -15.97 -11.61
N ASP A 51 -3.08 -15.68 -12.71
CA ASP A 51 -2.83 -14.49 -13.54
C ASP A 51 -3.15 -13.17 -12.80
N GLN A 52 -4.25 -13.16 -12.03
CA GLN A 52 -4.60 -12.01 -11.19
C GLN A 52 -3.56 -11.78 -10.09
N ALA A 53 -3.12 -12.86 -9.44
CA ALA A 53 -2.06 -12.80 -8.44
C ALA A 53 -0.75 -12.29 -9.04
N MET A 54 -0.39 -12.69 -10.26
CA MET A 54 0.80 -12.19 -10.94
C MET A 54 0.70 -10.70 -11.29
N SER A 55 -0.48 -10.22 -11.65
CA SER A 55 -0.72 -8.78 -11.86
C SER A 55 -0.52 -8.00 -10.56
N ALA A 56 -0.99 -8.54 -9.44
CA ALA A 56 -0.77 -7.96 -8.12
C ALA A 56 0.72 -7.98 -7.69
N VAL A 57 1.45 -9.06 -7.98
CA VAL A 57 2.91 -9.14 -7.78
C VAL A 57 3.62 -7.98 -8.49
N MET A 58 3.29 -7.74 -9.76
CA MET A 58 3.88 -6.65 -10.54
C MET A 58 3.56 -5.27 -9.95
N TYR A 59 2.33 -5.07 -9.47
CA TYR A 59 1.94 -3.85 -8.79
C TYR A 59 2.77 -3.60 -7.52
N PHE A 60 2.87 -4.58 -6.62
CA PHE A 60 3.61 -4.42 -5.36
C PHE A 60 5.12 -4.26 -5.59
N ILE A 61 5.70 -4.97 -6.57
CA ILE A 61 7.09 -4.73 -6.99
C ILE A 61 7.27 -3.28 -7.42
N GLY A 62 6.40 -2.77 -8.30
CA GLY A 62 6.47 -1.38 -8.77
C GLY A 62 6.35 -0.36 -7.64
N LYS A 63 5.43 -0.58 -6.70
CA LYS A 63 5.21 0.28 -5.53
C LYS A 63 6.45 0.34 -4.63
N ILE A 64 7.07 -0.80 -4.36
CA ILE A 64 8.29 -0.90 -3.54
C ILE A 64 9.49 -0.27 -4.28
N GLN A 65 9.67 -0.57 -5.56
CA GLN A 65 10.75 -0.02 -6.38
C GLN A 65 10.65 1.51 -6.51
N ALA A 66 9.44 2.07 -6.63
CA ALA A 66 9.22 3.50 -6.68
C ALA A 66 9.69 4.23 -5.40
N ARG A 67 9.78 3.51 -4.27
CA ARG A 67 10.32 4.03 -3.00
C ARG A 67 11.84 3.86 -2.89
N GLY A 68 12.48 3.15 -3.83
CA GLY A 68 13.92 2.88 -3.83
C GLY A 68 14.36 1.88 -2.75
N LEU A 69 13.47 0.99 -2.31
CA LEU A 69 13.73 0.04 -1.23
C LEU A 69 14.27 -1.28 -1.78
N ASP A 70 15.33 -1.79 -1.14
CA ASP A 70 15.74 -3.19 -1.31
C ASP A 70 14.85 -4.09 -0.46
N TYR A 71 14.00 -4.86 -1.12
CA TYR A 71 13.03 -5.74 -0.49
C TYR A 71 13.47 -7.20 -0.47
N THR A 72 14.67 -7.54 -0.96
CA THR A 72 15.09 -8.93 -1.17
C THR A 72 15.09 -9.73 0.12
N LEU A 73 15.81 -9.24 1.14
CA LEU A 73 15.92 -9.92 2.44
C LEU A 73 14.58 -9.95 3.19
N ALA A 74 13.83 -8.84 3.11
CA ALA A 74 12.52 -8.74 3.75
C ALA A 74 11.52 -9.72 3.11
N LEU A 75 11.55 -9.87 1.79
CA LEU A 75 10.72 -10.81 1.04
C LEU A 75 11.08 -12.26 1.36
N GLU A 76 12.37 -12.61 1.40
CA GLU A 76 12.81 -13.95 1.78
C GLU A 76 12.35 -14.32 3.20
N THR A 77 12.44 -13.37 4.12
CA THR A 77 11.95 -13.52 5.50
C THR A 77 10.43 -13.71 5.50
N ALA A 78 9.70 -12.84 4.82
CA ALA A 78 8.24 -12.90 4.74
C ALA A 78 7.76 -14.24 4.15
N LEU A 79 8.38 -14.72 3.06
CA LEU A 79 8.04 -16.01 2.45
C LEU A 79 8.31 -17.19 3.39
N ARG A 80 9.37 -17.13 4.19
CA ARG A 80 9.71 -18.18 5.16
C ARG A 80 8.77 -18.19 6.36
N GLU A 81 8.37 -17.02 6.82
CA GLU A 81 7.56 -16.84 8.03
C GLU A 81 6.05 -16.84 7.75
N MET A 82 5.64 -16.78 6.48
CA MET A 82 4.23 -16.77 6.08
C MET A 82 3.54 -18.07 6.52
N THR A 83 2.65 -17.94 7.49
CA THR A 83 1.72 -19.00 7.89
C THR A 83 0.42 -18.88 7.10
N ASN A 84 -0.43 -19.92 7.06
CA ASN A 84 -1.75 -19.83 6.42
C ASN A 84 -2.60 -18.67 7.00
N ILE A 85 -2.55 -18.46 8.32
CA ILE A 85 -3.26 -17.33 8.96
C ILE A 85 -2.66 -15.98 8.54
N GLY A 86 -1.33 -15.91 8.39
CA GLY A 86 -0.64 -14.73 7.88
C GLY A 86 -1.02 -14.45 6.42
N LEU A 87 -1.08 -15.50 5.60
CA LEU A 87 -1.46 -15.43 4.20
C LEU A 87 -2.88 -14.92 4.02
N ASP A 88 -3.85 -15.43 4.78
CA ASP A 88 -5.25 -14.98 4.68
C ASP A 88 -5.39 -13.49 5.03
N ARG A 89 -4.71 -13.04 6.10
CA ARG A 89 -4.72 -11.63 6.52
C ARG A 89 -4.05 -10.73 5.50
N ALA A 90 -2.87 -11.13 5.01
CA ALA A 90 -2.16 -10.39 3.99
C ALA A 90 -3.06 -10.28 2.75
N THR A 91 -3.59 -11.39 2.24
CA THR A 91 -4.45 -11.42 1.06
C THR A 91 -5.65 -10.49 1.18
N ALA A 92 -6.40 -10.56 2.29
CA ALA A 92 -7.56 -9.70 2.51
C ALA A 92 -7.19 -8.21 2.54
N ARG A 93 -6.05 -7.87 3.13
CA ARG A 93 -5.54 -6.49 3.15
C ARG A 93 -5.11 -6.04 1.75
N CYS A 94 -4.35 -6.85 1.03
CA CYS A 94 -3.85 -6.51 -0.29
C CYS A 94 -4.98 -6.40 -1.31
N GLU A 95 -6.01 -7.24 -1.20
CA GLU A 95 -7.23 -7.14 -2.00
C GLU A 95 -7.93 -5.81 -1.79
N ALA A 96 -8.09 -5.37 -0.53
CA ALA A 96 -8.68 -4.07 -0.23
C ALA A 96 -7.88 -2.90 -0.84
N GLU A 97 -6.55 -2.97 -0.80
CA GLU A 97 -5.69 -1.96 -1.45
C GLU A 97 -5.86 -1.97 -2.97
N LEU A 98 -5.77 -3.13 -3.60
CA LEU A 98 -5.92 -3.27 -5.06
C LEU A 98 -7.30 -2.79 -5.52
N GLN A 99 -8.35 -3.05 -4.74
CA GLN A 99 -9.70 -2.58 -5.04
C GLN A 99 -9.82 -1.06 -4.91
N PHE A 100 -9.16 -0.45 -3.93
CA PHE A 100 -9.06 1.00 -3.81
C PHE A 100 -8.34 1.60 -5.02
N VAL A 101 -7.20 1.03 -5.42
CA VAL A 101 -6.42 1.48 -6.59
C VAL A 101 -7.24 1.36 -7.87
N ALA A 102 -7.91 0.22 -8.09
CA ALA A 102 -8.77 0.02 -9.25
C ALA A 102 -9.89 1.07 -9.31
N THR A 103 -10.52 1.36 -8.18
CA THR A 103 -11.57 2.38 -8.07
C THR A 103 -11.04 3.78 -8.36
N ASP A 104 -9.87 4.14 -7.82
CA ASP A 104 -9.25 5.44 -8.07
C ASP A 104 -8.84 5.60 -9.54
N MET A 105 -8.26 4.55 -10.14
CA MET A 105 -7.90 4.56 -11.56
C MET A 105 -9.12 4.72 -12.45
N GLN A 106 -10.23 4.03 -12.15
CA GLN A 106 -11.48 4.19 -12.88
C GLN A 106 -12.00 5.63 -12.78
N ARG A 107 -12.09 6.18 -11.57
CA ARG A 107 -12.53 7.57 -11.34
C ARG A 107 -11.68 8.57 -12.14
N ARG A 108 -10.36 8.38 -12.14
CA ARG A 108 -9.44 9.25 -12.91
C ARG A 108 -9.66 9.10 -14.41
N GLY A 109 -9.93 7.89 -14.90
CA GLY A 109 -10.31 7.65 -16.29
C GLY A 109 -11.57 8.41 -16.68
N ASP A 110 -12.63 8.30 -15.87
CA ASP A 110 -13.90 8.99 -16.09
C ASP A 110 -13.72 10.52 -16.09
N GLU A 111 -12.86 11.05 -15.21
CA GLU A 111 -12.53 12.49 -15.18
C GLU A 111 -11.76 12.97 -16.40
N ILE A 112 -10.88 12.13 -16.97
CA ILE A 112 -10.15 12.43 -18.20
C ILE A 112 -11.12 12.44 -19.38
N GLU A 113 -11.95 11.40 -19.51
CA GLU A 113 -12.94 11.30 -20.59
C GLU A 113 -13.94 12.48 -20.53
N ALA A 114 -14.41 12.84 -19.34
CA ALA A 114 -15.30 13.98 -19.17
C ALA A 114 -14.64 15.31 -19.59
N ARG A 115 -13.35 15.50 -19.32
CA ARG A 115 -12.60 16.69 -19.79
C ARG A 115 -12.46 16.70 -21.31
N GLU A 116 -12.07 15.57 -21.91
CA GLU A 116 -11.93 15.46 -23.37
C GLU A 116 -13.25 15.75 -24.09
N GLN A 117 -14.37 15.25 -23.56
CA GLN A 117 -15.70 15.53 -24.12
C GLN A 117 -16.12 17.01 -23.99
N LEU A 118 -15.73 17.69 -22.91
CA LEU A 118 -15.97 19.13 -22.76
C LEU A 118 -15.11 19.94 -23.74
N GLU A 119 -13.82 19.62 -23.87
CA GLU A 119 -12.91 20.29 -24.81
C GLU A 119 -13.36 20.11 -26.27
N LEU A 120 -13.87 18.92 -26.64
CA LEU A 120 -14.43 18.68 -27.97
C LEU A 120 -15.74 19.46 -28.22
N ARG A 121 -16.55 19.70 -27.18
CA ARG A 121 -17.78 20.51 -27.28
C ARG A 121 -17.50 22.01 -27.33
N GLU A 122 -16.48 22.48 -26.61
CA GLU A 122 -16.08 23.89 -26.57
C GLU A 122 -15.13 24.28 -27.73
N GLY A 123 -14.45 23.31 -28.34
CA GLY A 123 -13.53 23.50 -29.46
C GLY A 123 -14.18 23.55 -30.85
N MET A 124 -15.50 23.39 -30.99
CA MET A 124 -16.19 23.64 -32.27
C MET A 124 -16.48 25.15 -32.43
N PRO A 125 -15.90 25.83 -33.44
CA PRO A 125 -16.35 27.17 -33.78
C PRO A 125 -17.80 27.07 -34.26
N ALA A 126 -18.66 27.94 -33.72
CA ALA A 126 -20.02 28.10 -34.22
C ALA A 126 -19.97 28.55 -35.68
N GLU A 127 -20.41 27.69 -36.59
CA GLU A 127 -20.70 28.03 -37.99
C GLU A 127 -21.86 29.04 -38.10
#